data_AF-A0A9E4XG14-F1
#
_entry.id   AF-A0A9E4XG14-F1
#
_cell.length_a   1.000
_cell.length_b   1.000
_cell.length_c   1.000
_cell.angle_alpha   90.00
_cell.angle_beta   90.00
_cell.angle_gamma   90.00
#
_symmetry.space_group_name_H-M   'P 1'
#
loop_
_entity.id
_entity.type
_entity.pdbx_description
1 polymer ?
#
loop_
_entity_poly.entity_id
_entity_poly.type
_entity_poly.pdbx_seq_one_letter_code
_entity_poly.pdbx_strand_id
1 'polypeptide(L)'
;MTVIFRTNAEQLVPAADVVTHPADLNRGGSTDMGDLSQVMPVIHPYTGAATGPGHSIEYLIQDYQQAVINPAKAMAMSVIDLLAEGSAKAKAVLDGYTPVMTKDEYVTFQNSRLTEELYDGAK
;
A
#
# COMPACT_ATOMS: atom_id res chain seq x y z
N MET A 1 0.00 11.48 2.98
CA MET A 1 0.94 10.34 3.14
C MET A 1 1.88 10.16 1.96
N THR A 2 1.40 10.13 0.71
CA THR A 2 2.25 9.90 -0.49
C THR A 2 3.45 10.84 -0.59
N VAL A 3 3.25 12.15 -0.37
CA VAL A 3 4.35 13.14 -0.40
C VAL A 3 5.39 12.85 0.69
N ILE A 4 4.95 12.54 1.91
CA ILE A 4 5.85 12.20 3.04
C ILE A 4 6.72 10.99 2.66
N PHE A 5 6.10 9.91 2.20
CA PHE A 5 6.84 8.71 1.81
C PHE A 5 7.81 8.98 0.65
N ARG A 6 7.36 9.72 -0.38
CA ARG A 6 8.19 10.08 -1.53
C ARG A 6 9.43 10.87 -1.10
N THR A 7 9.28 11.93 -0.32
CA THR A 7 10.41 12.74 0.17
C THR A 7 11.40 11.91 0.99
N ASN A 8 10.94 10.91 1.73
CA ASN A 8 11.81 9.99 2.46
C ASN A 8 12.50 8.96 1.55
N ALA A 9 11.79 8.45 0.55
CA ALA A 9 12.36 7.52 -0.43
C ALA A 9 13.45 8.20 -1.29
N GLU A 10 13.26 9.45 -1.70
CA GLU A 10 14.22 10.23 -2.50
C GLU A 10 15.54 10.52 -1.76
N GLN A 11 15.60 10.31 -0.45
CA GLN A 11 16.85 10.37 0.33
C GLN A 11 17.63 9.05 0.32
N LEU A 12 17.00 7.95 -0.11
CA LEU A 12 17.54 6.59 -0.03
C LEU A 12 17.82 5.99 -1.40
N VAL A 13 17.10 6.44 -2.43
CA VAL A 13 17.29 6.05 -3.83
C VAL A 13 17.28 7.28 -4.73
N PRO A 14 17.86 7.23 -5.94
CA PRO A 14 17.81 8.36 -6.87
C PRO A 14 16.37 8.83 -7.10
N ALA A 15 16.15 10.14 -7.08
CA ALA A 15 14.79 10.69 -7.25
C ALA A 15 14.14 10.31 -8.59
N ALA A 16 14.95 10.07 -9.63
CA ALA A 16 14.48 9.58 -10.93
C ALA A 16 13.86 8.17 -10.86
N ASP A 17 14.20 7.39 -9.83
CA ASP A 17 13.74 6.01 -9.64
C ASP A 17 12.50 5.92 -8.72
N VAL A 18 12.06 7.05 -8.16
CA VAL A 18 10.85 7.12 -7.32
C VAL A 18 9.65 7.51 -8.17
N VAL A 19 8.81 6.52 -8.47
CA VAL A 19 7.60 6.73 -9.28
C VAL A 19 6.36 6.76 -8.41
N THR A 20 5.52 7.77 -8.58
CA THR A 20 4.16 7.81 -8.01
C THR A 20 3.15 7.47 -9.09
N HIS A 21 2.35 6.44 -8.85
CA HIS A 21 1.27 6.06 -9.75
C HIS A 21 0.00 6.87 -9.46
N PRO A 22 -0.79 7.20 -10.49
CA PRO A 22 -2.06 7.88 -10.28
C PRO A 22 -3.05 6.93 -9.58
N ALA A 23 -4.01 7.52 -8.85
CA ALA A 23 -4.90 6.77 -7.98
C ALA A 23 -5.87 5.83 -8.74
N ASP A 24 -6.08 6.07 -10.02
CA ASP A 24 -6.93 5.28 -10.92
C ASP A 24 -6.19 4.15 -11.65
N LEU A 25 -4.87 4.02 -11.46
CA LEU A 25 -4.09 2.94 -12.06
C LEU A 25 -4.27 1.62 -11.28
N ASN A 26 -4.92 0.65 -11.91
CA ASN A 26 -4.99 -0.73 -11.42
C ASN A 26 -3.89 -1.60 -12.09
N ARG A 27 -3.18 -2.42 -11.29
CA ARG A 27 -2.09 -3.30 -11.74
C ARG A 27 -2.42 -4.80 -11.71
N GLY A 28 -3.66 -5.16 -11.42
CA GLY A 28 -4.13 -6.55 -11.36
C GLY A 28 -3.65 -7.33 -10.13
N GLY A 29 -3.05 -6.67 -9.14
CA GLY A 29 -2.67 -7.29 -7.87
C GLY A 29 -3.83 -7.36 -6.87
N SER A 30 -3.75 -8.28 -5.91
CA SER A 30 -4.70 -8.41 -4.80
C SER A 30 -3.96 -8.36 -3.46
N THR A 31 -4.53 -7.63 -2.49
CA THR A 31 -3.92 -7.31 -1.19
C THR A 31 -5.00 -6.75 -0.27
N ASP A 32 -4.86 -7.05 1.02
CA ASP A 32 -5.63 -6.46 2.14
C ASP A 32 -5.56 -4.93 2.24
N MET A 33 -4.56 -4.29 1.62
CA MET A 33 -4.49 -2.83 1.53
C MET A 33 -5.67 -2.25 0.75
N GLY A 34 -6.26 -3.02 -0.18
CA GLY A 34 -7.49 -2.64 -0.87
C GLY A 34 -8.66 -2.51 0.10
N ASP A 35 -8.75 -3.40 1.08
CA ASP A 35 -9.76 -3.41 2.13
C ASP A 35 -9.57 -2.24 3.11
N LEU A 36 -8.33 -2.05 3.59
CA LEU A 36 -8.00 -0.94 4.48
C LEU A 36 -8.27 0.42 3.82
N SER A 37 -8.05 0.54 2.50
CA SER A 37 -8.32 1.78 1.77
C SER A 37 -9.80 2.19 1.74
N GLN A 38 -10.72 1.28 2.06
CA GLN A 38 -12.15 1.61 2.21
C GLN A 38 -12.45 2.38 3.49
N VAL A 39 -11.66 2.18 4.56
CA VAL A 39 -12.00 2.63 5.92
C VAL A 39 -11.00 3.63 6.51
N MET A 40 -9.82 3.80 5.93
CA MET A 40 -8.79 4.71 6.44
C MET A 40 -7.80 5.15 5.34
N PRO A 41 -7.08 6.27 5.50
CA PRO A 41 -6.09 6.68 4.53
C PRO A 41 -4.91 5.70 4.53
N VAL A 42 -4.53 5.23 3.34
CA VAL A 42 -3.42 4.29 3.16
C VAL A 42 -2.51 4.71 2.02
N ILE A 43 -1.28 4.19 2.03
CA ILE A 43 -0.40 4.12 0.86
C ILE A 43 0.04 2.66 0.71
N HIS A 44 0.31 2.24 -0.53
CA HIS A 44 0.87 0.92 -0.80
C HIS A 44 2.18 1.08 -1.60
N PRO A 45 3.30 1.40 -0.95
CA PRO A 45 4.59 1.53 -1.62
C PRO A 45 5.13 0.17 -2.07
N TYR A 46 5.81 0.17 -3.22
CA TYR A 46 6.54 -0.99 -3.74
C TYR A 46 8.03 -0.67 -3.77
N THR A 47 8.87 -1.69 -3.63
CA THR A 47 10.30 -1.59 -3.95
C THR A 47 10.60 -2.44 -5.18
N GLY A 48 11.29 -1.86 -6.15
CA GLY A 48 11.83 -2.59 -7.29
C GLY A 48 13.19 -3.19 -6.91
N ALA A 49 13.25 -4.50 -6.69
CA ALA A 49 14.51 -5.18 -6.38
C ALA A 49 14.56 -6.65 -6.83
N ALA A 50 13.40 -7.23 -7.16
CA ALA A 50 13.32 -8.60 -7.64
C ALA A 50 13.61 -8.68 -9.13
N THR A 51 14.37 -9.70 -9.52
CA THR A 51 14.42 -10.20 -10.89
C THR A 51 13.42 -11.34 -11.05
N GLY A 52 12.79 -11.45 -12.22
CA GLY A 52 11.78 -12.47 -12.50
C GLY A 52 10.34 -12.09 -12.07
N PRO A 53 9.31 -12.79 -12.57
CA PRO A 53 7.91 -12.50 -12.25
C PRO A 53 7.54 -12.85 -10.81
N GLY A 54 6.60 -12.11 -10.21
CA GLY A 54 5.98 -12.50 -8.95
C GLY A 54 5.35 -13.90 -9.04
N HIS A 55 5.47 -14.70 -7.97
CA HIS A 55 5.03 -16.10 -7.92
C HIS A 55 5.76 -17.08 -8.87
N SER A 56 6.82 -16.65 -9.55
CA SER A 56 7.67 -17.53 -10.36
C SER A 56 8.79 -18.16 -9.55
N ILE A 57 9.29 -19.32 -9.99
CA ILE A 57 10.55 -19.92 -9.50
C ILE A 57 11.77 -19.06 -9.83
N GLU A 58 11.62 -18.13 -10.78
CA GLU A 58 12.66 -17.19 -11.20
C GLU A 58 12.70 -15.94 -10.31
N TYR A 59 11.75 -15.79 -9.37
CA TYR A 59 11.69 -14.64 -8.47
C TYR A 59 12.88 -14.65 -7.52
N LEU A 60 13.80 -13.71 -7.71
CA LEU A 60 15.06 -13.66 -7.00
C LEU A 60 15.38 -12.25 -6.51
N ILE A 61 15.73 -12.15 -5.23
CA ILE A 61 16.26 -10.94 -4.61
C ILE A 61 17.78 -11.07 -4.53
N GLN A 62 18.49 -10.18 -5.22
CA GLN A 62 19.97 -10.14 -5.21
C GLN A 62 20.50 -8.95 -4.40
N ASP A 63 19.80 -7.81 -4.47
CA ASP A 63 20.14 -6.61 -3.72
C ASP A 63 19.28 -6.50 -2.46
N TYR A 64 19.83 -6.96 -1.33
CA TYR A 64 19.16 -6.88 -0.04
C TYR A 64 19.02 -5.44 0.47
N GLN A 65 19.96 -4.56 0.11
CA GLN A 65 19.92 -3.16 0.51
C GLN A 65 18.70 -2.48 -0.11
N GLN A 66 18.47 -2.68 -1.41
CA GLN A 66 17.33 -2.14 -2.13
C GLN A 66 16.01 -2.85 -1.80
N ALA A 67 16.04 -4.18 -1.63
CA ALA A 67 14.84 -4.98 -1.37
C ALA A 67 14.29 -4.81 0.05
N VAL A 68 15.16 -4.61 1.04
CA VAL A 68 14.77 -4.69 2.46
C VAL A 68 15.15 -3.43 3.23
N ILE A 69 16.42 -3.03 3.21
CA ILE A 69 16.90 -1.97 4.10
C ILE A 69 16.35 -0.59 3.70
N ASN A 70 16.40 -0.24 2.41
CA ASN A 70 15.89 1.03 1.90
C ASN A 70 14.39 1.22 2.18
N PRO A 71 13.49 0.29 1.79
CA PRO A 71 12.06 0.46 2.09
C PRO A 71 11.77 0.45 3.60
N ALA A 72 12.49 -0.32 4.41
CA ALA A 72 12.34 -0.28 5.87
C ALA A 72 12.68 1.10 6.44
N LYS A 73 13.78 1.72 5.99
CA LYS A 73 14.14 3.09 6.36
C LYS A 73 13.09 4.10 5.89
N ALA A 74 12.63 4.01 4.65
CA ALA A 74 11.59 4.91 4.11
C ALA A 74 10.30 4.83 4.92
N MET A 75 9.86 3.62 5.29
CA MET A 75 8.70 3.42 6.15
C MET A 75 8.92 3.98 7.55
N ALA A 76 10.07 3.72 8.18
CA ALA A 76 10.39 4.23 9.52
C ALA A 76 10.44 5.76 9.56
N MET A 77 11.09 6.40 8.57
CA MET A 77 11.12 7.85 8.42
C MET A 77 9.70 8.42 8.25
N SER A 78 8.86 7.75 7.46
CA SER A 78 7.46 8.16 7.27
C SER A 78 6.65 8.08 8.56
N VAL A 79 6.85 7.05 9.38
CA VAL A 79 6.22 6.94 10.70
C VAL A 79 6.70 8.06 11.63
N ILE A 80 8.00 8.35 11.65
CA ILE A 80 8.58 9.45 12.43
C ILE A 80 7.94 10.78 12.00
N ASP A 81 7.91 11.08 10.71
CA ASP A 81 7.31 12.29 10.18
C ASP A 81 5.83 12.45 10.54
N LEU A 82 5.07 11.35 10.50
CA LEU A 82 3.65 11.36 10.84
C LEU A 82 3.42 11.65 12.32
N LEU A 83 4.27 11.12 13.20
CA LEU A 83 4.04 11.12 14.66
C LEU A 83 4.84 12.19 15.42
N ALA A 84 5.89 12.75 14.81
CA ALA A 84 6.65 13.87 15.37
C ALA A 84 5.77 15.12 15.55
N GLU A 85 6.28 16.10 16.30
CA GLU A 85 5.63 17.41 16.49
C GLU A 85 4.17 17.29 16.98
N GLY A 86 3.92 16.35 17.89
CA GLY A 86 2.58 16.09 18.41
C GLY A 86 1.62 15.53 17.36
N SER A 87 2.13 14.78 16.38
CA SER A 87 1.41 14.11 15.28
C SER A 87 0.66 15.06 14.33
N ALA A 88 1.15 16.29 14.16
CA ALA A 88 0.50 17.30 13.33
C ALA A 88 0.27 16.82 11.89
N LYS A 89 1.27 16.15 11.28
CA LYS A 89 1.14 15.61 9.92
C LYS A 89 0.14 14.44 9.84
N ALA A 90 0.10 13.55 10.83
CA ALA A 90 -0.90 12.47 10.87
C ALA A 90 -2.33 13.02 11.01
N LYS A 91 -2.54 14.01 11.88
CA LYS A 91 -3.85 14.67 12.04
C LYS A 91 -4.29 15.33 10.73
N ALA A 92 -3.41 16.08 10.08
CA ALA A 92 -3.72 16.68 8.77
C ALA A 92 -4.09 15.63 7.69
N VAL A 93 -3.48 14.45 7.71
CA VAL A 93 -3.85 13.35 6.81
C VAL A 93 -5.25 12.81 7.14
N LEU A 94 -5.57 12.63 8.41
CA LEU A 94 -6.89 12.16 8.84
C LEU A 94 -7.99 13.19 8.54
N ASP A 95 -7.74 14.46 8.85
CA ASP A 95 -8.67 15.57 8.63
C ASP A 95 -8.93 15.81 7.13
N GLY A 96 -7.94 15.52 6.28
CA GLY A 96 -8.03 15.64 4.83
C GLY A 96 -8.60 14.41 4.11
N TYR A 97 -8.99 13.35 4.83
CA TYR A 97 -9.47 12.11 4.24
C TYR A 97 -10.91 11.83 4.67
N THR A 98 -11.76 11.44 3.71
CA THR A 98 -13.10 10.92 3.97
C THR A 98 -13.13 9.44 3.61
N PRO A 99 -13.35 8.52 4.57
CA PRO A 99 -13.49 7.10 4.29
C PRO A 99 -14.64 6.81 3.33
N VAL A 100 -14.47 5.80 2.47
CA VAL A 100 -15.55 5.31 1.58
C VAL A 100 -16.63 4.61 2.40
N MET A 101 -16.21 3.87 3.42
CA MET A 101 -17.07 3.17 4.36
C MET A 101 -16.60 3.41 5.79
N THR A 102 -17.54 3.37 6.73
CA THR A 102 -17.23 3.08 8.13
C THR A 102 -16.78 1.63 8.30
N LYS A 103 -16.18 1.30 9.45
CA LYS A 103 -15.77 -0.08 9.76
C LYS A 103 -16.96 -1.05 9.73
N ASP A 104 -18.09 -0.65 10.29
CA ASP A 104 -19.28 -1.50 10.38
C ASP A 104 -19.92 -1.74 9.01
N GLU A 105 -19.96 -0.71 8.14
CA GLU A 105 -20.39 -0.84 6.75
C GLU A 105 -19.48 -1.79 5.98
N TYR A 106 -18.16 -1.64 6.12
CA TYR A 106 -17.20 -2.52 5.48
C TYR A 106 -17.38 -3.99 5.93
N VAL A 107 -17.49 -4.25 7.23
CA VAL A 107 -17.70 -5.62 7.75
C VAL A 107 -19.04 -6.19 7.29
N THR A 108 -20.10 -5.39 7.28
CA THR A 108 -21.41 -5.80 6.78
C THR A 108 -21.34 -6.16 5.30
N PHE A 109 -20.65 -5.34 4.50
CA PHE A 109 -20.40 -5.61 3.09
C PHE A 109 -19.61 -6.91 2.87
N GLN A 110 -18.52 -7.15 3.60
CA GLN A 110 -17.78 -8.42 3.53
C GLN A 110 -18.68 -9.61 3.85
N ASN A 111 -19.41 -9.56 4.96
CA ASN A 111 -20.29 -10.64 5.40
C ASN A 111 -21.38 -10.95 4.38
N SER A 112 -21.93 -9.92 3.71
CA SER A 112 -22.95 -10.11 2.66
C SER A 112 -22.44 -10.90 1.45
N ARG A 113 -21.12 -10.95 1.25
CA ARG A 113 -20.47 -11.66 0.12
C ARG A 113 -19.96 -13.05 0.50
N LEU A 114 -19.97 -13.41 1.79
CA LEU A 114 -19.61 -14.75 2.27
C LEU A 114 -20.75 -15.72 1.95
N THR A 115 -20.82 -16.11 0.68
CA THR A 115 -21.84 -16.98 0.12
C THR A 115 -21.16 -18.13 -0.62
N GLU A 116 -21.84 -19.26 -0.70
CA GLU A 116 -21.42 -20.42 -1.49
C GLU A 116 -22.32 -20.52 -2.71
N GLU A 117 -21.71 -20.58 -3.89
CA GLU A 117 -22.40 -20.83 -5.14
C GLU A 117 -21.85 -22.12 -5.75
N LEU A 118 -22.74 -23.08 -6.02
CA LEU A 118 -22.38 -24.31 -6.73
C LEU A 118 -22.69 -24.12 -8.22
N TYR A 119 -21.65 -24.15 -9.04
CA TYR A 119 -21.82 -24.14 -10.49
C TYR A 119 -22.18 -25.54 -11.00
N ASP A 120 -23.38 -25.67 -11.59
CA ASP A 120 -23.80 -26.87 -12.32
C ASP A 120 -23.49 -26.72 -13.81
N GLY A 121 -22.41 -27.38 -14.26
CA GLY A 121 -21.97 -27.41 -15.65
C GLY A 121 -22.79 -28.30 -16.58
N ALA A 122 -23.93 -28.85 -16.13
CA ALA A 122 -24.81 -29.70 -16.93
C ALA A 122 -25.80 -28.93 -17.84
N LYS A 123 -25.65 -27.61 -17.97
CA LYS A 123 -26.43 -26.76 -18.90
C LYS A 123 -25.54 -26.00 -19.86
#